data_AF-A0A7Z0QFB3-F1
#
_entry.id   AF-A0A7Z0QFB3-F1
#
_cell.length_a   1.000
_cell.length_b   1.000
_cell.length_c   1.000
_cell.angle_alpha   90.00
_cell.angle_beta   90.00
_cell.angle_gamma   90.00
#
_symmetry.space_group_name_H-M   'P 1'
#
loop_
_entity.id
_entity.type
_entity.pdbx_description
1 polymer ?
#
loop_
_entity_poly.entity_id
_entity_poly.type
_entity_poly.pdbx_seq_one_letter_code
_entity_poly.pdbx_strand_id
1 'polypeptide(L)'
;MRTSALSSRIRWKVLGYRPVITEGGATATEAIGAVTPDAAILDFAMPGMSGADVARRLRRLPDLPVIFASGYSETAAVSSARGERSRLLRNPFKVDELQVALRGLVDDPQLPQP
;
A
#
# COMPACT_ATOMS: atom_id res chain seq x y z
N MET A 1 7.19 -21.25 0.36
CA MET A 1 6.16 -20.32 0.88
C MET A 1 6.87 -19.06 1.38
N ARG A 2 6.79 -17.94 0.65
CA ARG A 2 7.35 -16.65 1.08
C ARG A 2 6.19 -15.72 1.35
N THR A 3 5.54 -15.89 2.50
CA THR A 3 4.49 -14.99 2.97
C THR A 3 5.05 -13.56 3.03
N SER A 4 4.44 -12.64 2.29
CA SER A 4 4.66 -11.20 2.42
C SER A 4 4.64 -10.82 3.91
N ALA A 5 5.76 -10.32 4.42
CA ALA A 5 6.01 -10.14 5.85
C ALA A 5 5.02 -9.18 6.53
N LEU A 6 4.33 -8.33 5.76
CA LEU A 6 3.31 -7.40 6.23
C LEU A 6 2.06 -8.13 6.75
N SER A 7 1.60 -9.17 6.06
CA SER A 7 0.29 -9.76 6.32
C SER A 7 0.25 -10.56 7.62
N SER A 8 1.34 -11.24 7.97
CA SER A 8 1.36 -12.15 9.13
C SER A 8 1.48 -11.43 10.47
N ARG A 9 1.84 -10.14 10.47
CA ARG A 9 2.10 -9.36 11.69
C ARG A 9 0.95 -8.43 12.09
N ILE A 10 0.00 -8.20 11.18
CA ILE A 10 -1.08 -7.21 11.38
C ILE A 10 -2.42 -7.93 11.50
N ARG A 11 -3.12 -7.71 12.62
CA ARG A 11 -4.47 -8.25 12.82
C ARG A 11 -5.54 -7.35 12.19
N TRP A 12 -5.60 -7.31 10.85
CA TRP A 12 -6.50 -6.43 10.10
C TRP A 12 -7.96 -6.48 10.53
N LYS A 13 -8.49 -7.68 10.82
CA LYS A 13 -9.86 -7.86 11.31
C LYS A 13 -10.13 -7.15 12.64
N VAL A 14 -9.14 -7.07 13.52
CA VAL A 14 -9.25 -6.33 14.80
C VAL A 14 -9.17 -4.83 14.57
N LEU A 15 -8.47 -4.40 13.52
CA LEU A 15 -8.36 -3.00 13.12
C LEU A 15 -9.57 -2.52 12.27
N GLY A 16 -10.54 -3.40 11.98
CA GLY A 16 -11.73 -3.07 11.19
C GLY A 16 -11.54 -3.11 9.67
N TYR A 17 -10.36 -3.50 9.17
CA TYR A 17 -10.06 -3.53 7.75
C TYR A 17 -10.22 -4.94 7.15
N ARG A 18 -10.60 -5.00 5.88
CA ARG A 18 -10.63 -6.23 5.07
C ARG A 18 -9.45 -6.22 4.09
N PRO A 19 -8.32 -6.87 4.41
CA PRO A 19 -7.16 -6.86 3.54
C PRO A 19 -7.38 -7.80 2.36
N VAL A 20 -7.06 -7.36 1.16
CA VAL A 20 -6.83 -8.24 0.01
C VAL A 20 -5.34 -8.38 -0.15
N ILE A 21 -4.82 -9.57 0.10
CA ILE A 21 -3.37 -9.85 0.06
C ILE A 21 -3.05 -10.48 -1.28
N THR A 22 -2.07 -9.92 -1.96
CA THR A 22 -1.58 -10.42 -3.25
C THR A 22 -0.09 -10.68 -3.15
N GLU A 23 0.37 -11.83 -3.64
CA GLU A 23 1.78 -12.24 -3.56
C GLU A 23 2.66 -11.63 -4.67
N GLY A 24 2.07 -10.88 -5.60
CA GLY A 24 2.80 -10.25 -6.69
C GLY A 24 2.07 -9.09 -7.34
N GLY A 25 2.81 -8.27 -8.08
CA GLY A 25 2.30 -7.06 -8.69
C GLY A 25 1.29 -7.25 -9.81
N ALA A 26 1.36 -8.37 -10.54
CA ALA A 26 0.35 -8.76 -11.52
C ALA A 26 -1.00 -8.99 -10.83
N THR A 27 -1.02 -9.85 -9.81
CA THR A 27 -2.22 -10.14 -9.01
C THR A 27 -2.73 -8.92 -8.26
N ALA A 28 -1.84 -8.01 -7.81
CA ALA A 28 -2.24 -6.76 -7.17
C ALA A 28 -3.05 -5.88 -8.12
N THR A 29 -2.58 -5.74 -9.37
CA THR A 29 -3.23 -4.91 -10.38
C THR A 29 -4.61 -5.45 -10.75
N GLU A 30 -4.73 -6.77 -10.92
CA GLU A 30 -6.02 -7.41 -11.20
C GLU A 30 -7.00 -7.26 -10.03
N ALA A 31 -6.51 -7.47 -8.79
CA ALA A 31 -7.33 -7.30 -7.59
C ALA A 31 -7.86 -5.87 -7.46
N ILE A 32 -7.05 -4.85 -7.69
CA ILE A 32 -7.47 -3.44 -7.60
C ILE A 32 -8.67 -3.15 -8.53
N GLY A 33 -8.66 -3.70 -9.74
CA GLY A 33 -9.77 -3.54 -10.69
C GLY A 33 -11.04 -4.30 -10.29
N ALA A 34 -10.91 -5.43 -9.58
CA ALA A 34 -12.03 -6.27 -9.19
C ALA A 34 -12.71 -5.85 -7.87
N VAL A 35 -11.95 -5.30 -6.92
CA VAL A 35 -12.45 -5.01 -5.56
C VAL A 35 -12.51 -3.52 -5.20
N THR A 36 -12.05 -2.61 -6.07
CA THR A 36 -12.06 -1.14 -5.85
C THR A 36 -11.71 -0.75 -4.40
N PRO A 37 -10.45 -0.96 -3.97
CA PRO A 37 -10.07 -0.78 -2.57
C PRO A 37 -10.07 0.71 -2.16
N ASP A 38 -10.34 0.99 -0.88
CA ASP A 38 -10.27 2.35 -0.32
C ASP A 38 -8.83 2.84 -0.13
N ALA A 39 -7.89 1.90 0.03
CA ALA A 39 -6.46 2.18 0.11
C ALA A 39 -5.64 0.96 -0.32
N ALA A 40 -4.47 1.20 -0.89
CA ALA A 40 -3.51 0.17 -1.24
C ALA A 40 -2.24 0.28 -0.37
N ILE A 41 -1.71 -0.85 0.06
CA ILE A 41 -0.42 -0.91 0.76
C ILE A 41 0.52 -1.75 -0.08
N LEU A 42 1.66 -1.16 -0.44
CA LEU A 42 2.63 -1.77 -1.34
C LEU A 42 3.99 -1.88 -0.68
N ASP A 43 4.50 -3.11 -0.54
CA ASP A 43 5.87 -3.36 -0.11
C ASP A 43 6.84 -3.18 -1.28
N PHE A 44 7.82 -2.28 -1.12
CA PHE A 44 8.89 -2.06 -2.10
C PHE A 44 10.03 -3.07 -1.97
N ALA A 45 10.18 -3.72 -0.82
CA ALA A 45 11.26 -4.66 -0.55
C ALA A 45 10.89 -6.10 -0.99
N MET A 46 10.27 -6.26 -2.16
CA MET A 46 9.89 -7.57 -2.71
C MET A 46 10.88 -8.07 -3.78
N PRO A 47 11.44 -9.29 -3.63
CA PRO A 47 12.24 -9.93 -4.67
C PRO A 47 11.37 -10.54 -5.77
N GLY A 48 11.69 -10.29 -7.05
CA GLY A 48 11.08 -10.97 -8.21
C GLY A 48 10.11 -10.11 -9.04
N MET A 49 9.48 -9.10 -8.43
CA MET A 49 8.75 -8.05 -9.15
C MET A 49 8.98 -6.74 -8.41
N SER A 50 9.39 -5.70 -9.15
CA SER A 50 9.73 -4.43 -8.53
C SER A 50 8.45 -3.80 -7.98
N GLY A 51 8.41 -3.47 -6.68
CA GLY A 51 7.36 -2.60 -6.14
C GLY A 51 7.19 -1.32 -6.98
N ALA A 52 8.20 -0.89 -7.74
CA ALA A 52 8.09 0.19 -8.69
C ALA A 52 7.11 -0.07 -9.86
N ASP A 53 6.95 -1.33 -10.32
CA ASP A 53 6.03 -1.66 -11.41
C ASP A 53 4.58 -1.52 -10.99
N VAL A 54 4.25 -2.04 -9.79
CA VAL A 54 2.93 -1.87 -9.18
C VAL A 54 2.67 -0.39 -8.92
N ALA A 55 3.67 0.31 -8.40
CA ALA A 55 3.55 1.74 -8.13
C ALA A 55 3.31 2.57 -9.42
N ARG A 56 3.98 2.26 -10.54
CA ARG A 56 3.68 2.88 -11.85
C ARG A 56 2.25 2.63 -12.29
N ARG A 57 1.70 1.45 -12.01
CA ARG A 57 0.33 1.10 -12.39
C ARG A 57 -0.69 1.80 -11.50
N LEU A 58 -0.44 1.86 -10.20
CA LEU A 58 -1.21 2.63 -9.22
C LEU A 58 -1.19 4.12 -9.52
N ARG A 59 -0.10 4.66 -10.07
CA ARG A 59 -0.05 6.05 -10.54
C ARG A 59 -1.10 6.41 -11.61
N ARG A 60 -1.61 5.41 -12.33
CA ARG A 60 -2.71 5.61 -13.30
C ARG A 60 -4.09 5.66 -12.62
N LEU A 61 -4.15 5.45 -11.32
CA LEU A 61 -5.32 5.54 -10.45
C LEU A 61 -5.07 6.67 -9.45
N PRO A 62 -5.12 7.95 -9.89
CA PRO A 62 -4.75 9.09 -9.06
C PRO A 62 -5.63 9.22 -7.82
N ASP A 63 -6.83 8.67 -7.85
CA ASP A 63 -7.78 8.75 -6.75
C ASP A 63 -7.51 7.76 -5.62
N LEU A 64 -6.80 6.67 -5.88
CA LEU A 64 -6.57 5.59 -4.93
C LEU A 64 -5.43 5.97 -3.97
N PRO A 65 -5.69 6.10 -2.65
CA PRO A 65 -4.64 6.32 -1.67
C PRO A 65 -3.66 5.15 -1.59
N VAL A 66 -2.36 5.43 -1.63
CA VAL A 66 -1.31 4.40 -1.58
C VAL A 66 -0.31 4.64 -0.45
N ILE A 67 -0.10 3.62 0.38
CA ILE A 67 0.99 3.56 1.35
C ILE A 67 2.09 2.67 0.79
N PHE A 68 3.27 3.25 0.61
CA PHE A 68 4.47 2.53 0.24
C PHE A 68 5.21 2.10 1.49
N ALA A 69 5.35 0.81 1.74
CA ALA A 69 6.18 0.24 2.80
C ALA A 69 7.58 -0.06 2.24
N SER A 70 8.65 0.54 2.77
CA SER A 70 10.02 0.29 2.29
C SER A 70 11.02 0.20 3.43
N GLY A 71 11.85 -0.85 3.45
CA GLY A 71 12.99 -0.98 4.37
C GLY A 71 14.21 -0.15 3.96
N TYR A 72 14.31 0.24 2.69
CA TYR A 72 15.38 1.11 2.19
C TYR A 72 14.95 2.57 2.26
N SER A 73 15.92 3.46 2.53
CA SER A 73 15.75 4.93 2.43
C SER A 73 15.08 5.30 1.10
N GLU A 74 14.30 6.39 1.11
CA GLU A 74 13.54 6.86 -0.06
C GLU A 74 14.40 6.83 -1.33
N THR A 75 14.14 5.85 -2.21
CA THR A 75 14.86 5.70 -3.47
C THR A 75 14.17 6.56 -4.53
N ALA A 76 14.89 6.94 -5.58
CA ALA A 76 14.30 7.66 -6.72
C ALA A 76 13.08 6.91 -7.31
N ALA A 77 13.07 5.58 -7.23
CA ALA A 77 11.92 4.75 -7.64
C ALA A 77 10.70 4.96 -6.73
N VAL A 78 10.89 5.11 -5.41
CA VAL A 78 9.80 5.44 -4.46
C VAL A 78 9.34 6.87 -4.68
N SER A 79 10.24 7.85 -4.76
CA SER A 79 9.86 9.26 -4.97
C SER A 79 9.12 9.47 -6.30
N SER A 80 9.56 8.80 -7.36
CA SER A 80 8.87 8.83 -8.66
C SER A 80 7.59 7.98 -8.70
N ALA A 81 7.41 7.04 -7.78
CA ALA A 81 6.17 6.32 -7.60
C ALA A 81 5.11 7.13 -6.83
N ARG A 82 5.55 8.06 -5.99
CA ARG A 82 4.66 8.87 -5.16
C ARG A 82 3.80 9.80 -6.02
N GLY A 83 2.50 9.75 -5.75
CA GLY A 83 1.51 10.74 -6.18
C GLY A 83 1.08 11.60 -5.00
N GLU A 84 0.20 12.57 -5.24
CA GLU A 84 -0.33 13.45 -4.19
C GLU A 84 -1.05 12.66 -3.08
N ARG A 85 -1.80 11.62 -3.48
CA ARG A 85 -2.48 10.67 -2.59
C ARG A 85 -1.61 9.49 -2.19
N SER A 86 -0.34 9.76 -1.83
CA SER A 86 0.55 8.70 -1.35
C SER A 86 1.38 9.06 -0.11
N ARG A 87 1.70 8.03 0.67
CA ARG A 87 2.55 8.12 1.87
C ARG A 87 3.63 7.04 1.83
N LEU A 88 4.78 7.35 2.42
CA LEU A 88 5.87 6.39 2.60
C LEU A 88 5.93 6.00 4.07
N LEU A 89 5.88 4.71 4.35
CA LEU A 89 6.03 4.12 5.66
C LEU A 89 7.34 3.32 5.68
N ARG A 90 8.24 3.68 6.58
CA ARG A 90 9.57 3.06 6.64
C ARG A 90 9.50 1.75 7.41
N ASN A 91 10.03 0.68 6.83
CA ASN A 91 10.15 -0.60 7.51
C ASN A 91 11.46 -0.65 8.34
N PRO A 92 11.45 -1.25 9.55
CA PRO A 92 10.27 -1.75 10.27
C PRO A 92 9.40 -0.62 10.84
N PHE A 93 8.07 -0.75 10.71
CA PHE A 93 7.09 0.17 11.31
C PHE A 93 6.21 -0.54 12.36
N LYS A 94 5.63 0.25 13.26
CA LYS A 94 4.60 -0.20 14.22
C LYS A 94 3.21 -0.16 13.60
N VAL A 95 2.30 -0.95 14.17
CA VAL A 95 0.88 -0.98 13.75
C VAL A 95 0.24 0.41 13.91
N ASP A 96 0.57 1.14 14.98
CA ASP A 96 0.08 2.51 15.20
C ASP A 96 0.52 3.48 14.08
N GLU A 97 1.77 3.39 13.61
CA GLU A 97 2.28 4.24 12.52
C GLU A 97 1.54 3.96 11.22
N LEU A 98 1.25 2.69 10.95
CA LEU A 98 0.42 2.30 9.81
C LEU A 98 -1.01 2.82 9.94
N GLN A 99 -1.61 2.73 11.13
CA GLN A 99 -2.97 3.25 11.35
C GLN A 99 -3.05 4.76 11.18
N VAL A 100 -2.06 5.50 11.68
CA VAL A 100 -1.97 6.96 11.48
C VAL A 100 -1.85 7.29 9.99
N ALA A 101 -1.00 6.55 9.25
CA ALA A 101 -0.85 6.73 7.81
C ALA A 101 -2.14 6.41 7.03
N LEU A 102 -2.86 5.35 7.43
CA LEU A 102 -4.14 4.97 6.82
C LEU A 102 -5.23 6.01 7.12
N ARG A 103 -5.40 6.42 8.37
CA ARG A 103 -6.38 7.45 8.74
C ARG A 103 -6.08 8.77 8.04
N GLY A 104 -4.83 9.21 8.03
CA GLY A 104 -4.44 10.43 7.31
C GLY A 104 -4.59 10.35 5.78
N LEU A 105 -4.90 9.18 5.23
CA LEU A 105 -5.19 8.98 3.81
C LEU A 105 -6.66 8.69 3.53
N VAL A 106 -7.42 8.10 4.47
CA VAL A 106 -8.83 7.69 4.31
C VAL A 106 -9.80 8.67 4.96
N ASP A 107 -9.44 9.26 6.10
CA ASP A 107 -10.19 10.33 6.78
C ASP A 107 -9.89 11.72 6.17
N ASP A 108 -9.29 11.77 4.98
CA ASP A 108 -9.22 13.02 4.23
C ASP A 108 -10.67 13.46 3.91
N PRO A 109 -11.12 14.65 4.36
CA PRO A 109 -12.51 15.08 4.19
C PRO A 109 -12.93 15.25 2.73
N GLN A 110 -11.99 15.12 1.77
CA GLN A 110 -12.26 15.09 0.34
C GLN A 110 -12.56 13.68 -0.21
N LEU A 111 -12.46 12.62 0.60
CA LEU A 111 -12.79 11.27 0.17
C LEU A 111 -14.27 10.94 0.43
N PRO A 112 -14.96 10.30 -0.53
CA PRO A 112 -16.26 9.73 -0.28
C PRO A 112 -16.11 8.66 0.81
N GLN A 113 -16.74 8.89 1.95
CA GLN A 113 -16.93 7.87 2.98
C GLN A 113 -17.83 6.77 2.39
N PRO A 114 -17.52 5.48 2.59
CA PRO A 114 -18.37 4.39 2.12
C PRO A 114 -19.75 4.34 2.78
#